data_AF-A0A810QJF2-F1
#
_entry.id   AF-A0A810QJF2-F1
#
_cell.length_a   1.000
_cell.length_b   1.000
_cell.length_c   1.000
_cell.angle_alpha   90.00
_cell.angle_beta   90.00
_cell.angle_gamma   90.00
#
_symmetry.space_group_name_H-M   'P 1'
#
loop_
_entity.id
_entity.type
_entity.pdbx_description
1 polymer ?
#
loop_
_entity_poly.entity_id
_entity_poly.type
_entity_poly.pdbx_seq_one_letter_code
_entity_poly.pdbx_strand_id
1 'polypeptide(L)'
;MGIHDGHREKMRARFLTSGLDGFADHEALELLLYYAIPRQDTNPIAHALMERYGSLSGVMAAPIEDLQKVKGIGENAAILLKMVPRLCHKARLADAHRQELVLNTAARAGAYLMEHFAGETHEVIYELCLDRKGKLLVCKRLGEGGISSAPLDVRKLVENAILNNASSVILAHNHPSGVAAPSPEDFAATEQAQAALETVQIALSDHIIVADRDFVSFSESGYLSRP
;
A
#
# COMPACT_ATOMS: atom_id res chain seq x y z
N MET A 1 -8.92 27.07 -37.77
CA MET A 1 -8.11 26.88 -36.56
C MET A 1 -8.88 27.53 -35.43
N GLY A 2 -9.53 26.74 -34.58
CA GLY A 2 -10.45 27.26 -33.57
C GLY A 2 -9.67 27.76 -32.35
N ILE A 3 -10.23 28.72 -31.60
CA ILE A 3 -9.64 29.26 -30.36
C ILE A 3 -9.30 28.13 -29.35
N HIS A 4 -10.02 27.02 -29.41
CA HIS A 4 -9.83 25.83 -28.58
C HIS A 4 -8.58 25.00 -28.94
N ASP A 5 -8.09 25.06 -30.18
CA ASP A 5 -6.92 24.27 -30.60
C ASP A 5 -5.65 24.76 -29.89
N GLY A 6 -5.49 26.09 -29.76
CA GLY A 6 -4.35 26.70 -29.08
C GLY A 6 -4.33 26.49 -27.56
N HIS A 7 -5.50 26.39 -26.91
CA HIS A 7 -5.58 26.08 -25.48
C HIS A 7 -5.16 24.64 -25.18
N ARG A 8 -5.67 23.68 -25.97
CA ARG A 8 -5.29 22.26 -25.86
C ARG A 8 -3.79 22.05 -26.05
N GLU A 9 -3.18 22.74 -27.01
CA GLU A 9 -1.74 22.69 -27.24
C GLU A 9 -0.94 23.26 -26.06
N LYS A 10 -1.34 24.41 -25.51
CA LYS A 10 -0.69 25.02 -24.33
C LYS A 10 -0.76 24.10 -23.10
N MET A 11 -1.92 23.50 -22.84
CA MET A 11 -2.11 22.55 -21.74
C MET A 11 -1.20 21.32 -21.88
N ARG A 12 -1.08 20.76 -23.10
CA ARG A 12 -0.16 19.65 -23.37
C ARG A 12 1.30 20.06 -23.19
N ALA A 13 1.70 21.23 -23.67
CA ALA A 13 3.05 21.75 -23.49
C ALA A 13 3.40 21.97 -22.01
N ARG A 14 2.44 22.48 -21.21
CA ARG A 14 2.58 22.62 -19.76
C ARG A 14 2.78 21.26 -19.10
N PHE A 15 1.95 20.25 -19.44
CA PHE A 15 2.11 18.89 -18.92
C PHE A 15 3.49 18.29 -19.23
N LEU A 16 4.02 18.52 -20.44
CA LEU A 16 5.36 18.06 -20.82
C LEU A 16 6.49 18.74 -20.02
N THR A 17 6.22 19.92 -19.44
CA THR A 17 7.23 20.71 -18.72
C THR A 17 7.19 20.47 -17.21
N SER A 18 5.99 20.44 -16.62
CA SER A 18 5.79 20.39 -15.16
C SER A 18 5.05 19.16 -14.67
N GLY A 19 4.71 18.21 -15.54
CA GLY A 19 3.78 17.13 -15.19
C GLY A 19 2.43 17.69 -14.70
N LEU A 20 1.78 16.96 -13.79
CA LEU A 20 0.54 17.42 -13.14
C LEU A 20 0.78 18.34 -11.94
N ASP A 21 2.01 18.50 -11.45
CA ASP A 21 2.31 19.34 -10.27
C ASP A 21 1.96 20.82 -10.50
N GLY A 22 1.94 21.25 -11.77
CA GLY A 22 1.51 22.59 -12.17
C GLY A 22 0.02 22.71 -12.55
N PHE A 23 -0.82 21.73 -12.22
CA PHE A 23 -2.23 21.70 -12.58
C PHE A 23 -3.11 21.71 -11.33
N ALA A 24 -4.17 22.53 -11.35
CA ALA A 24 -5.28 22.33 -10.43
C ALA A 24 -6.06 21.05 -10.81
N ASP A 25 -6.76 20.45 -9.85
CA ASP A 25 -7.55 19.22 -10.04
C ASP A 25 -8.45 19.25 -11.28
N HIS A 26 -9.19 20.34 -11.47
CA HIS A 26 -10.08 20.50 -12.62
C HIS A 26 -9.30 20.64 -13.95
N GLU A 27 -8.11 21.25 -13.95
CA GLU A 27 -7.27 21.36 -15.15
C GLU A 27 -6.68 20.00 -15.54
N ALA A 28 -6.28 19.19 -14.54
CA ALA A 28 -5.83 17.82 -14.78
C ALA A 28 -6.94 16.96 -15.40
N LEU A 29 -8.17 17.11 -14.89
CA LEU A 29 -9.35 16.46 -15.43
C LEU A 29 -9.69 16.94 -16.83
N GLU A 30 -9.61 18.25 -17.09
CA GLU A 30 -9.82 18.85 -18.40
C GLU A 30 -8.86 18.27 -19.45
N LEU A 31 -7.57 18.17 -19.09
CA LEU A 31 -6.53 17.61 -19.95
C LEU A 31 -6.83 16.14 -20.30
N LEU A 32 -7.24 15.33 -19.32
CA LEU A 32 -7.62 13.94 -19.53
C LEU A 32 -8.83 13.83 -20.48
N LEU A 33 -9.83 14.68 -20.31
CA LEU A 33 -11.05 14.68 -21.13
C LEU A 33 -10.79 15.04 -22.60
N TYR A 34 -9.71 15.76 -22.93
CA TYR A 34 -9.36 16.03 -24.34
C TYR A 34 -9.18 14.76 -25.17
N TYR A 35 -8.77 13.65 -24.55
CA TYR A 35 -8.53 12.37 -25.21
C TYR A 35 -9.80 11.56 -25.44
N ALA A 36 -10.88 11.84 -24.70
CA ALA A 36 -12.17 11.18 -24.87
C ALA A 36 -13.22 12.03 -25.59
N ILE A 37 -13.08 13.37 -25.53
CA ILE A 37 -14.06 14.32 -26.06
C ILE A 37 -13.37 15.23 -27.09
N PRO A 38 -13.37 14.87 -28.38
CA PRO A 38 -12.75 15.67 -29.43
C PRO A 38 -13.60 16.92 -29.75
N ARG A 39 -12.92 18.04 -30.06
CA ARG A 39 -13.52 19.26 -30.64
C ARG A 39 -14.62 19.93 -29.80
N GLN A 40 -14.58 19.76 -28.48
CA GLN A 40 -15.47 20.45 -27.54
C GLN A 40 -14.64 21.10 -26.42
N ASP A 41 -15.17 22.18 -25.83
CA ASP A 41 -14.63 22.74 -24.59
C ASP A 41 -14.92 21.81 -23.41
N THR A 42 -13.87 21.24 -22.82
CA THR A 42 -13.97 20.32 -21.69
C THR A 42 -13.76 21.01 -20.34
N ASN A 43 -13.41 22.30 -20.32
CA ASN A 43 -13.24 23.04 -19.07
C ASN A 43 -14.53 23.11 -18.24
N PRO A 44 -15.72 23.41 -18.83
CA PRO A 44 -16.97 23.39 -18.06
C PRO A 44 -17.35 21.99 -17.57
N ILE A 45 -16.98 20.95 -18.32
CA ILE A 45 -17.26 19.56 -17.96
C ILE A 45 -16.40 19.15 -16.76
N ALA A 46 -15.13 19.53 -16.74
CA ALA A 46 -14.24 19.28 -15.62
C ALA A 46 -14.74 19.97 -14.34
N HIS A 47 -15.17 21.23 -14.42
CA HIS A 47 -15.77 21.94 -13.29
C HIS A 47 -17.05 21.25 -12.79
N ALA A 48 -17.96 20.86 -13.69
CA ALA A 48 -19.20 20.17 -13.32
C ALA A 48 -18.95 18.83 -12.62
N LEU A 49 -17.90 18.10 -13.04
CA LEU A 49 -17.48 16.87 -12.36
C LEU A 49 -16.93 17.16 -10.96
N MET A 50 -16.07 18.16 -10.82
CA MET A 50 -15.52 18.54 -9.52
C MET A 50 -16.58 19.05 -8.55
N GLU A 51 -17.55 19.84 -9.02
CA GLU A 51 -18.67 20.32 -8.21
C GLU A 51 -19.57 19.17 -7.73
N ARG A 52 -19.85 18.20 -8.62
CA ARG A 52 -20.75 17.08 -8.30
C ARG A 52 -20.11 16.05 -7.37
N TYR A 53 -18.82 15.77 -7.52
CA TYR A 53 -18.14 14.67 -6.82
C TYR A 53 -17.10 15.13 -5.80
N GLY A 54 -16.88 16.45 -5.66
CA GLY A 54 -16.08 17.10 -4.62
C GLY A 54 -14.56 17.00 -4.78
N SER A 55 -14.05 15.96 -5.43
CA SER A 55 -12.60 15.72 -5.60
C SER A 55 -12.30 14.85 -6.81
N LEU A 56 -11.04 14.85 -7.28
CA LEU A 56 -10.57 13.93 -8.33
C LEU A 56 -10.83 12.46 -7.99
N SER A 57 -10.58 12.07 -6.73
CA SER A 57 -10.83 10.71 -6.27
C SER A 57 -12.33 10.38 -6.29
N GLY A 58 -13.19 11.33 -5.91
CA GLY A 58 -14.65 11.22 -6.03
C GLY A 58 -15.10 10.97 -7.48
N VAL A 59 -14.57 11.74 -8.43
CA VAL A 59 -14.86 11.56 -9.87
C VAL A 59 -14.43 10.16 -10.35
N MET A 60 -13.23 9.72 -9.99
CA MET A 60 -12.70 8.40 -10.40
C MET A 60 -13.41 7.22 -9.71
N ALA A 61 -13.94 7.43 -8.50
CA ALA A 61 -14.69 6.43 -7.73
C ALA A 61 -16.13 6.27 -8.21
N ALA A 62 -16.72 7.29 -8.84
CA ALA A 62 -18.12 7.28 -9.29
C ALA A 62 -18.45 6.11 -10.23
N PRO A 63 -19.68 5.56 -10.17
CA PRO A 63 -20.19 4.61 -11.16
C PRO A 63 -20.24 5.19 -12.58
N ILE A 64 -20.04 4.37 -13.60
CA ILE A 64 -20.05 4.80 -15.02
C ILE A 64 -21.41 5.44 -15.37
N GLU A 65 -22.50 4.80 -14.95
CA GLU A 65 -23.88 5.29 -15.14
C GLU A 65 -24.14 6.65 -14.50
N ASP A 66 -23.46 6.97 -13.39
CA ASP A 66 -23.58 8.27 -12.74
C ASP A 66 -22.76 9.34 -13.47
N LEU A 67 -21.55 9.00 -13.91
CA LEU A 67 -20.71 9.89 -14.70
C LEU A 67 -21.41 10.32 -15.99
N GLN A 68 -22.09 9.40 -16.67
CA GLN A 68 -22.87 9.68 -17.89
C GLN A 68 -24.05 10.63 -17.67
N LYS A 69 -24.49 10.85 -16.42
CA LYS A 69 -25.51 11.87 -16.11
C LYS A 69 -24.96 13.29 -16.14
N VAL A 70 -23.63 13.48 -16.24
CA VAL A 70 -23.01 14.80 -16.39
C VAL A 70 -23.04 15.20 -17.87
N LYS A 71 -23.61 16.38 -18.16
CA LYS A 71 -23.74 16.88 -19.53
C LYS A 71 -22.35 16.96 -20.20
N GLY A 72 -22.21 16.31 -21.35
CA GLY A 72 -20.95 16.24 -22.09
C GLY A 72 -20.09 15.00 -21.79
N ILE A 73 -20.44 14.19 -20.78
CA ILE A 73 -19.80 12.90 -20.54
C ILE A 73 -20.57 11.79 -21.26
N GLY A 74 -20.05 11.39 -22.42
CA GLY A 74 -20.47 10.15 -23.09
C GLY A 74 -19.79 8.92 -22.51
N GLU A 75 -20.15 7.75 -23.04
CA GLU A 75 -19.63 6.46 -22.59
C GLU A 75 -18.09 6.39 -22.59
N ASN A 76 -17.44 6.83 -23.67
CA ASN A 76 -15.98 6.82 -23.79
C ASN A 76 -15.28 7.64 -22.68
N ALA A 77 -15.84 8.82 -22.35
CA ALA A 77 -15.28 9.67 -21.30
C ALA A 77 -15.49 9.05 -19.92
N ALA A 78 -16.66 8.48 -19.65
CA ALA A 78 -16.94 7.78 -18.40
C ALA A 78 -16.03 6.54 -18.22
N ILE A 79 -15.83 5.75 -19.28
CA ILE A 79 -14.92 4.60 -19.28
C ILE A 79 -13.49 5.07 -19.04
N LEU A 80 -13.00 6.11 -19.72
CA LEU A 80 -11.64 6.63 -19.54
C LEU A 80 -11.40 7.05 -18.08
N LEU A 81 -12.33 7.82 -17.50
CA LEU A 81 -12.26 8.26 -16.10
C LEU A 81 -12.21 7.07 -15.13
N LYS A 82 -12.97 6.00 -15.41
CA LYS A 82 -12.97 4.79 -14.58
C LYS A 82 -11.73 3.91 -14.80
N MET A 83 -11.19 3.91 -16.01
CA MET A 83 -10.08 3.05 -16.42
C MET A 83 -8.76 3.51 -15.81
N VAL A 84 -8.49 4.82 -15.77
CA VAL A 84 -7.23 5.39 -15.23
C VAL A 84 -6.84 4.81 -13.86
N PRO A 85 -7.67 4.90 -12.80
CA PRO A 85 -7.30 4.35 -11.48
C PRO A 85 -7.13 2.83 -11.50
N ARG A 86 -7.88 2.11 -12.35
CA ARG A 86 -7.79 0.65 -12.49
C ARG A 86 -6.52 0.22 -13.21
N LEU A 87 -6.08 0.97 -14.21
CA LEU A 87 -4.82 0.74 -14.89
C LEU A 87 -3.64 1.02 -13.96
N CYS A 88 -3.67 2.13 -13.22
CA CYS A 88 -2.67 2.42 -12.19
C CYS A 88 -2.62 1.33 -11.12
N HIS A 89 -3.77 0.85 -10.65
CA HIS A 89 -3.85 -0.27 -9.71
C HIS A 89 -3.29 -1.56 -10.30
N LYS A 90 -3.66 -1.90 -11.54
CA LYS A 90 -3.13 -3.09 -12.24
C LYS A 90 -1.62 -3.02 -12.44
N ALA A 91 -1.08 -1.85 -12.78
CA ALA A 91 0.36 -1.63 -12.91
C ALA A 91 1.06 -1.83 -11.56
N ARG A 92 0.55 -1.23 -10.47
CA ARG A 92 1.10 -1.45 -9.11
C ARG A 92 1.08 -2.91 -8.70
N LEU A 93 0.01 -3.66 -8.99
CA LEU A 93 -0.05 -5.09 -8.71
C LEU A 93 0.95 -5.88 -9.57
N ALA A 94 1.09 -5.54 -10.85
CA ALA A 94 2.06 -6.17 -11.73
C ALA A 94 3.51 -5.88 -11.31
N ASP A 95 3.77 -4.69 -10.75
CA ASP A 95 5.06 -4.32 -10.21
C ASP A 95 5.30 -4.90 -8.82
N ALA A 96 4.27 -5.06 -7.96
CA ALA A 96 4.39 -5.82 -6.72
C ALA A 96 4.77 -7.29 -6.97
N HIS A 97 4.36 -7.87 -8.10
CA HIS A 97 4.80 -9.19 -8.54
C HIS A 97 6.21 -9.20 -9.19
N ARG A 98 6.79 -8.04 -9.54
CA ARG A 98 8.09 -7.92 -10.24
C ARG A 98 9.20 -7.26 -9.42
N GLN A 99 8.86 -6.43 -8.44
CA GLN A 99 9.81 -5.83 -7.53
C GLN A 99 10.08 -6.83 -6.42
N GLU A 100 11.34 -7.22 -6.31
CA GLU A 100 11.84 -7.90 -5.12
C GLU A 100 11.56 -6.98 -3.92
N LEU A 101 10.54 -7.33 -3.12
CA LEU A 101 10.22 -6.56 -1.92
C LEU A 101 11.32 -6.81 -0.89
N VAL A 102 12.33 -5.96 -0.89
CA VAL A 102 13.44 -6.02 0.06
C VAL A 102 13.06 -5.28 1.34
N LEU A 103 13.03 -6.00 2.45
CA LEU A 103 12.66 -5.54 3.79
C LEU A 103 13.89 -5.58 4.72
N ASN A 104 15.01 -5.02 4.25
CA ASN A 104 16.31 -5.08 4.93
C ASN A 104 16.57 -3.94 5.93
N THR A 105 15.55 -3.13 6.23
CA THR A 105 15.59 -2.01 7.19
C THR A 105 14.23 -1.92 7.87
N ALA A 106 14.18 -1.51 9.15
CA ALA A 106 12.92 -1.40 9.86
C ALA A 106 11.96 -0.41 9.18
N ALA A 107 12.45 0.71 8.62
CA ALA A 107 11.62 1.66 7.89
C ALA A 107 10.87 1.02 6.70
N ARG A 108 11.53 0.15 5.92
CA ARG A 108 10.90 -0.56 4.79
C ARG A 108 9.93 -1.63 5.25
N ALA A 109 10.31 -2.40 6.27
CA ALA A 109 9.46 -3.44 6.84
C ALA A 109 8.21 -2.83 7.51
N GLY A 110 8.38 -1.79 8.32
CA GLY A 110 7.30 -1.03 8.96
C GLY A 110 6.37 -0.39 7.94
N ALA A 111 6.89 0.25 6.89
CA ALA A 111 6.04 0.81 5.82
C ALA A 111 5.20 -0.26 5.10
N TYR A 112 5.80 -1.42 4.81
CA TYR A 112 5.07 -2.55 4.25
C TYR A 112 3.99 -3.07 5.21
N LEU A 113 4.32 -3.21 6.49
CA LEU A 113 3.40 -3.75 7.50
C LEU A 113 2.27 -2.78 7.85
N MET A 114 2.51 -1.47 7.88
CA MET A 114 1.45 -0.47 8.08
C MET A 114 0.37 -0.57 7.01
N GLU A 115 0.76 -0.74 5.73
CA GLU A 115 -0.17 -1.00 4.65
C GLU A 115 -0.81 -2.40 4.75
N HIS A 116 -0.05 -3.40 5.22
CA HIS A 116 -0.55 -4.77 5.36
C HIS A 116 -1.61 -4.93 6.45
N PHE A 117 -1.47 -4.21 7.56
CA PHE A 117 -2.42 -4.20 8.68
C PHE A 117 -3.51 -3.14 8.55
N ALA A 118 -3.52 -2.35 7.46
CA ALA A 118 -4.49 -1.29 7.28
C ALA A 118 -5.93 -1.83 7.28
N GLY A 119 -6.72 -1.41 8.27
CA GLY A 119 -8.12 -1.83 8.42
C GLY A 119 -8.33 -3.11 9.23
N GLU A 120 -7.27 -3.72 9.76
CA GLU A 120 -7.39 -4.84 10.69
C GLU A 120 -7.93 -4.35 12.04
N THR A 121 -9.12 -4.84 12.40
CA THR A 121 -9.83 -4.46 13.64
C THR A 121 -9.55 -5.39 14.81
N HIS A 122 -8.82 -6.48 14.57
CA HIS A 122 -8.39 -7.45 15.57
C HIS A 122 -6.88 -7.57 15.51
N GLU A 123 -6.28 -8.05 16.61
CA GLU A 123 -4.86 -8.32 16.63
C GLU A 123 -4.55 -9.61 15.84
N VAL A 124 -3.58 -9.51 14.96
CA VAL A 124 -3.15 -10.56 14.03
C VAL A 124 -1.64 -10.63 14.02
N ILE A 125 -1.10 -11.84 14.03
CA ILE A 125 0.35 -12.06 13.99
C ILE A 125 0.73 -12.60 12.60
N TYR A 126 1.74 -12.00 12.00
CA TYR A 126 2.35 -12.41 10.75
C TYR A 126 3.82 -12.76 10.93
N GLU A 127 4.26 -13.69 10.08
CA GLU A 127 5.63 -14.10 9.87
C GLU A 127 6.04 -13.73 8.44
N LEU A 128 7.12 -12.98 8.32
CA LEU A 128 7.70 -12.62 7.03
C LEU A 128 9.00 -13.40 6.87
N CYS A 129 9.02 -14.38 5.96
CA CYS A 129 10.21 -15.15 5.62
C CYS A 129 11.06 -14.39 4.60
N LEU A 130 12.34 -14.17 4.88
CA LEU A 130 13.25 -13.39 4.05
C LEU A 130 14.45 -14.21 3.56
N ASP A 131 15.00 -13.88 2.40
CA ASP A 131 16.31 -14.39 1.96
C ASP A 131 17.48 -13.59 2.57
N ARG A 132 18.73 -13.98 2.24
CA ARG A 132 19.94 -13.31 2.75
C ARG A 132 20.08 -11.83 2.37
N LYS A 133 19.38 -11.36 1.33
CA LYS A 133 19.36 -9.95 0.93
C LYS A 133 18.23 -9.18 1.60
N GLY A 134 17.44 -9.83 2.46
CA GLY A 134 16.24 -9.28 3.07
C GLY A 134 15.04 -9.26 2.13
N LYS A 135 15.05 -9.99 1.01
CA LYS A 135 13.90 -10.07 0.10
C LYS A 135 12.80 -10.91 0.73
N LEU A 136 11.57 -10.40 0.74
CA LEU A 136 10.40 -11.15 1.17
C LEU A 136 10.16 -12.34 0.22
N LEU A 137 10.23 -13.54 0.80
CA LEU A 137 9.91 -14.81 0.16
C LEU A 137 8.41 -15.09 0.32
N VAL A 138 7.90 -14.96 1.55
CA VAL A 138 6.47 -15.11 1.85
C VAL A 138 6.08 -14.35 3.12
N CYS A 139 4.83 -13.88 3.17
CA CYS A 139 4.18 -13.38 4.38
C CYS A 139 3.08 -14.38 4.78
N LYS A 140 3.15 -14.93 5.99
CA LYS A 140 2.23 -15.95 6.51
C LYS A 140 1.55 -15.44 7.77
N ARG A 141 0.24 -15.63 7.87
CA ARG A 141 -0.51 -15.40 9.11
C ARG A 141 -0.26 -16.56 10.08
N LEU A 142 0.19 -16.27 11.29
CA LEU A 142 0.42 -17.28 12.33
C LEU A 142 -0.79 -17.52 13.24
N GLY A 143 -1.57 -16.47 13.51
CA GLY A 143 -2.72 -16.55 14.41
C GLY A 143 -3.66 -15.33 14.33
N GLU A 144 -4.80 -15.44 15.00
CA GLU A 144 -5.77 -14.37 15.22
C GLU A 144 -6.08 -14.29 16.72
N GLY A 145 -6.29 -13.07 17.23
CA GLY A 145 -6.30 -12.82 18.66
C GLY A 145 -4.87 -12.61 19.13
N GLY A 146 -4.66 -11.57 19.94
CA GLY A 146 -3.33 -11.11 20.28
C GLY A 146 -2.41 -12.11 20.95
N ILE A 147 -1.14 -11.72 21.05
CA ILE A 147 -0.12 -12.50 21.80
C ILE A 147 -0.59 -12.73 23.24
N SER A 148 -1.39 -11.79 23.77
CA SER A 148 -2.07 -11.88 25.07
C SER A 148 -3.19 -12.93 25.17
N SER A 149 -3.75 -13.39 24.05
CA SER A 149 -4.92 -14.28 24.01
C SER A 149 -4.61 -15.69 23.48
N ALA A 150 -3.56 -15.85 22.67
CA ALA A 150 -3.08 -17.14 22.19
C ALA A 150 -1.55 -17.13 22.06
N PRO A 151 -0.84 -18.12 22.63
CA PRO A 151 0.61 -18.20 22.52
C PRO A 151 1.05 -18.43 21.07
N LEU A 152 2.22 -17.91 20.73
CA LEU A 152 2.88 -18.09 19.44
C LEU A 152 2.99 -19.58 19.09
N ASP A 153 2.46 -19.97 17.92
CA ASP A 153 2.60 -21.34 17.41
C ASP A 153 4.01 -21.53 16.81
N VAL A 154 4.96 -21.84 17.69
CA VAL A 154 6.38 -22.05 17.35
C VAL A 154 6.55 -23.13 16.28
N ARG A 155 5.69 -24.15 16.26
CA ARG A 155 5.77 -25.21 15.24
C ARG A 155 5.51 -24.63 13.86
N LYS A 156 4.44 -23.86 13.70
CA LYS A 156 4.13 -23.19 12.43
C LYS A 156 5.21 -22.19 12.02
N LEU A 157 5.70 -21.40 12.98
CA LEU A 157 6.79 -20.44 12.74
C LEU A 157 8.00 -21.15 12.11
N VAL A 158 8.50 -22.21 12.75
CA VAL A 158 9.67 -22.93 12.27
C VAL A 158 9.37 -23.67 10.95
N GLU A 159 8.20 -24.30 10.83
CA GLU A 159 7.79 -25.00 9.61
C GLU A 159 7.73 -24.05 8.40
N ASN A 160 7.10 -22.88 8.54
CA ASN A 160 7.04 -21.87 7.50
C ASN A 160 8.44 -21.41 7.08
N ALA A 161 9.30 -21.07 8.04
CA ALA A 161 10.65 -20.60 7.76
C ALA A 161 11.46 -21.63 6.96
N ILE A 162 11.42 -22.91 7.36
CA ILE A 162 12.12 -24.01 6.67
C ILE A 162 11.54 -24.25 5.27
N LEU A 163 10.22 -24.43 5.15
CA LEU A 163 9.58 -24.77 3.88
C LEU A 163 9.75 -23.69 2.82
N ASN A 164 9.93 -22.43 3.23
CA ASN A 164 10.14 -21.31 2.32
C ASN A 164 11.62 -20.94 2.14
N ASN A 165 12.57 -21.74 2.66
CA ASN A 165 14.02 -21.49 2.58
C ASN A 165 14.41 -20.11 3.13
N ALA A 166 13.79 -19.68 4.24
CA ALA A 166 14.10 -18.43 4.89
C ALA A 166 15.55 -18.43 5.42
N SER A 167 16.26 -17.34 5.17
CA SER A 167 17.53 -17.05 5.85
C SER A 167 17.32 -16.24 7.13
N SER A 168 16.25 -15.44 7.17
CA SER A 168 15.79 -14.75 8.38
C SER A 168 14.28 -14.56 8.36
N VAL A 169 13.72 -14.22 9.52
CA VAL A 169 12.29 -13.97 9.73
C VAL A 169 12.10 -12.58 10.35
N ILE A 170 11.03 -11.89 9.98
CA ILE A 170 10.47 -10.79 10.77
C ILE A 170 9.14 -11.27 11.34
N LEU A 171 8.99 -11.17 12.66
CA LEU A 171 7.70 -11.33 13.32
C LEU A 171 6.97 -9.98 13.33
N ALA A 172 5.66 -9.95 13.17
CA ALA A 172 4.92 -8.71 13.24
C ALA A 172 3.48 -8.90 13.73
N HIS A 173 2.96 -7.92 14.46
CA HIS A 173 1.55 -7.85 14.82
C HIS A 173 1.07 -6.40 14.92
N ASN A 174 -0.25 -6.21 14.92
CA ASN A 174 -0.87 -4.91 15.10
C ASN A 174 -1.45 -4.74 16.51
N HIS A 175 -1.40 -3.54 17.07
CA HIS A 175 -2.17 -3.17 18.25
C HIS A 175 -3.38 -2.31 17.83
N PRO A 176 -4.61 -2.88 17.75
CA PRO A 176 -5.82 -2.11 17.42
C PRO A 176 -6.13 -0.99 18.43
N SER A 177 -5.50 -1.00 19.61
CA SER A 177 -5.61 0.04 20.64
C SER A 177 -4.97 1.37 20.23
N GLY A 178 -4.18 1.39 19.13
CA GLY A 178 -3.52 2.60 18.62
C GLY A 178 -2.19 2.93 19.28
N VAL A 179 -1.67 2.07 20.17
CA VAL A 179 -0.38 2.28 20.86
C VAL A 179 0.60 1.17 20.49
N ALA A 180 1.69 1.51 19.78
CA ALA A 180 2.71 0.55 19.35
C ALA A 180 3.71 0.13 20.46
N ALA A 181 3.45 0.50 21.72
CA ALA A 181 4.31 0.15 22.85
C ALA A 181 4.25 -1.37 23.11
N PRO A 182 5.39 -2.08 23.18
CA PRO A 182 5.42 -3.51 23.45
C PRO A 182 4.91 -3.87 24.85
N SER A 183 4.15 -4.96 24.93
CA SER A 183 3.71 -5.63 26.15
C SER A 183 4.72 -6.69 26.62
N PRO A 184 4.69 -7.11 27.90
CA PRO A 184 5.50 -8.23 28.40
C PRO A 184 5.32 -9.52 27.59
N GLU A 185 4.12 -9.77 27.09
CA GLU A 185 3.79 -10.90 26.24
C GLU A 185 4.52 -10.83 24.89
N ASP A 186 4.66 -9.64 24.31
CA ASP A 186 5.42 -9.43 23.06
C ASP A 186 6.90 -9.78 23.25
N PHE A 187 7.50 -9.37 24.39
CA PHE A 187 8.88 -9.74 24.73
C PHE A 187 9.03 -11.26 24.85
N ALA A 188 8.14 -11.92 25.60
CA ALA A 188 8.18 -13.37 25.75
C ALA A 188 8.02 -14.13 24.43
N ALA A 189 7.10 -13.68 23.57
CA ALA A 189 6.92 -14.24 22.23
C ALA A 189 8.15 -14.04 21.34
N THR A 190 8.79 -12.88 21.43
CA THR A 190 10.05 -12.58 20.72
C THR A 190 11.15 -13.53 21.13
N GLU A 191 11.37 -13.71 22.44
CA GLU A 191 12.40 -14.60 22.97
C GLU A 191 12.14 -16.06 22.57
N GLN A 192 10.88 -16.50 22.64
CA GLN A 192 10.48 -17.83 22.24
C GLN A 192 10.68 -18.08 20.74
N ALA A 193 10.32 -17.10 19.90
CA ALA A 193 10.54 -17.14 18.45
C ALA A 193 12.03 -17.21 18.13
N GLN A 194 12.83 -16.34 18.74
CA GLN A 194 14.27 -16.27 18.56
C GLN A 194 14.94 -17.62 18.89
N ALA A 195 14.70 -18.14 20.10
CA ALA A 195 15.29 -19.39 20.54
C ALA A 195 14.92 -20.56 19.61
N ALA A 196 13.68 -20.62 19.14
CA ALA A 196 13.23 -21.68 18.23
C ALA A 196 13.89 -21.58 16.84
N LEU A 197 13.93 -20.39 16.25
CA LEU A 197 14.53 -20.17 14.92
C LEU A 197 16.05 -20.40 14.94
N GLU A 198 16.72 -20.05 16.04
CA GLU A 198 18.16 -20.30 16.23
C GLU A 198 18.50 -21.80 16.18
N THR A 199 17.63 -22.68 16.68
CA THR A 199 17.86 -24.14 16.62
C THR A 199 17.99 -24.69 15.20
N VAL A 200 17.44 -23.97 14.21
CA VAL A 200 17.45 -24.32 12.79
C VAL A 200 18.27 -23.33 11.95
N GLN A 201 19.11 -22.51 12.60
CA GLN A 201 20.02 -21.56 11.96
C GLN A 201 19.31 -20.49 11.10
N ILE A 202 18.12 -20.08 11.51
CA ILE A 202 17.38 -18.96 10.90
C ILE A 202 17.35 -17.81 11.90
N ALA A 203 17.71 -16.60 11.47
CA ALA A 203 17.74 -15.45 12.36
C ALA A 203 16.34 -14.81 12.51
N LEU A 204 15.93 -14.46 13.73
CA LEU A 204 14.87 -13.47 13.92
C LEU A 204 15.48 -12.07 13.69
N SER A 205 15.24 -11.50 12.52
CA SER A 205 15.85 -10.22 12.11
C SER A 205 15.18 -9.00 12.75
N ASP A 206 13.88 -9.09 13.02
CA ASP A 206 13.14 -8.06 13.74
C ASP A 206 11.83 -8.61 14.32
N HIS A 207 11.26 -7.87 15.25
CA HIS A 207 9.86 -7.97 15.64
C HIS A 207 9.24 -6.56 15.54
N ILE A 208 8.22 -6.41 14.68
CA ILE A 208 7.61 -5.11 14.38
C ILE A 208 6.16 -5.08 14.88
N ILE A 209 5.88 -4.14 15.78
CA ILE A 209 4.53 -3.85 16.26
C ILE A 209 3.99 -2.64 15.50
N VAL A 210 2.84 -2.79 14.86
CA VAL A 210 2.18 -1.69 14.13
C VAL A 210 0.99 -1.16 14.94
N ALA A 211 0.86 0.16 15.04
CA ALA A 211 -0.35 0.79 15.56
C ALA A 211 -0.73 1.99 14.70
N ASP A 212 -1.91 1.96 14.10
CA ASP A 212 -2.41 2.96 13.15
C ASP A 212 -1.40 3.29 12.02
N ARG A 213 -0.71 4.42 12.13
CA ARG A 213 0.26 4.94 11.15
C ARG A 213 1.68 5.00 11.72
N ASP A 214 1.93 4.26 12.79
CA ASP A 214 3.22 4.17 13.45
C ASP A 214 3.62 2.71 13.69
N PHE A 215 4.90 2.48 13.93
CA PHE A 215 5.41 1.16 14.26
C PHE A 215 6.61 1.23 15.21
N VAL A 216 6.82 0.14 15.97
CA VAL A 216 8.02 -0.06 16.80
C VAL A 216 8.76 -1.27 16.27
N SER A 217 10.07 -1.12 16.06
CA SER A 217 11.01 -2.20 15.74
C SER A 217 11.78 -2.60 16.99
N PHE A 218 11.75 -3.88 17.35
CA PHE A 218 12.54 -4.42 18.46
C PHE A 218 14.04 -4.34 18.17
N SER A 219 14.45 -4.54 16.92
CA SER A 219 15.85 -4.47 16.50
C SER A 219 16.42 -3.06 16.64
N GLU A 220 15.70 -2.03 16.18
CA GLU A 220 16.15 -0.63 16.31
C GLU A 220 16.02 -0.10 17.74
N SER A 221 15.04 -0.59 18.50
CA SER A 221 14.86 -0.23 19.91
C SER A 221 15.86 -0.91 20.86
N GLY A 222 16.67 -1.86 20.36
CA GLY A 222 17.62 -2.61 21.18
C GLY A 222 17.01 -3.68 22.08
N TYR A 223 15.76 -4.08 21.81
CA TYR A 223 15.04 -5.13 22.53
C TYR A 223 15.38 -6.54 22.04
N LEU A 224 15.91 -6.65 20.83
CA LEU A 224 16.28 -7.92 20.24
C LEU A 224 17.77 -8.22 20.51
N SER A 225 18.02 -9.33 21.19
CA SER A 225 19.38 -9.81 21.44
C SER A 225 19.99 -10.24 20.11
N ARG A 226 21.06 -9.58 19.65
CA ARG A 226 21.75 -10.01 18.43
C ARG A 226 22.70 -11.17 18.76
N PRO A 227 22.70 -12.28 17.99
CA PRO A 227 23.69 -13.33 18.13
C PRO A 227 25.11 -12.83 17.81
#